data_AF-A0A8T3BQN6-F1
#
_entry.id   AF-A0A8T3BQN6-F1
#
_cell.length_a   1.000
_cell.length_b   1.000
_cell.length_c   1.000
_cell.angle_alpha   90.00
_cell.angle_beta   90.00
_cell.angle_gamma   90.00
#
_symmetry.space_group_name_H-M   'P 1'
#
loop_
_entity.id
_entity.type
_entity.pdbx_description
1 polymer ?
#
loop_
_entity_poly.entity_id
_entity_poly.type
_entity_poly.pdbx_seq_one_letter_code
_entity_poly.pdbx_strand_id
1 'polypeptide(L)'
;MEDQRSFSFFPLLSLLILSYLTLEVLGFLKKSWWDPIRITKMMEAQGIRGPAYKFFHGSTAEASKLLVDSMAKSVELSHDILPKVQPHIHYWIKQYGRNVLTWHGPRPTLVIGEAELVKEILNDKNGVYPKGETPKFFKKLLGDGVAMAKGEKWARHRKLTAQAFRADCLKGMITGIVAAVESILTKWDELDGKEVDLFKEFSILTSEVISKSAFGSSYSEGKIIFTKIDQLAAIVAKNSQTVQLPFLRKFMQNRDDVESSRIEEDIRESIFKIVKKREERKEKGEIDGYGDDLLGLLMSAHHEIDKEGKITMEDVIDECKTFYFGGQETTASMLSWTSLLLASNEDWQERARKEVMETFGGRSPTSEDTASISKLKTVRN
;
A
#
# COMPACT_ATOMS: atom_id res chain seq x y z
N MET A 1 20.74 57.45 -36.20
CA MET A 1 19.39 57.60 -35.59
C MET A 1 18.90 56.20 -35.33
N GLU A 2 19.43 55.58 -34.28
CA GLU A 2 19.11 54.23 -33.81
C GLU A 2 19.57 54.16 -32.34
N ASP A 3 18.97 53.27 -31.56
CA ASP A 3 19.07 53.12 -30.09
C ASP A 3 18.28 54.11 -29.20
N GLN A 4 16.97 53.90 -29.12
CA GLN A 4 16.18 54.31 -27.94
C GLN A 4 14.90 53.48 -27.72
N ARG A 5 14.95 52.16 -27.89
CA ARG A 5 13.78 51.27 -27.66
C ARG A 5 14.06 49.97 -26.87
N SER A 6 15.12 49.91 -26.07
CA SER A 6 15.42 48.73 -25.23
C SER A 6 15.16 48.90 -23.72
N PHE A 7 14.69 50.07 -23.25
CA PHE A 7 14.81 50.44 -21.82
C PHE A 7 13.58 50.23 -20.90
N SER A 8 12.44 49.70 -21.36
CA SER A 8 11.24 49.55 -20.49
C SER A 8 10.89 48.11 -20.07
N PHE A 9 11.56 47.09 -20.61
CA PHE A 9 11.21 45.69 -20.31
C PHE A 9 11.76 45.18 -18.97
N PHE A 10 12.97 45.59 -18.59
CA PHE A 10 13.63 45.14 -17.36
C PHE A 10 12.93 45.52 -16.05
N PRO A 11 12.49 46.78 -15.83
CA PRO A 11 11.82 47.16 -14.58
C PRO A 11 10.41 46.56 -14.45
N LEU A 12 9.72 46.33 -15.57
CA LEU A 12 8.40 45.69 -15.55
C LEU A 12 8.52 44.20 -15.20
N LEU A 13 9.53 43.52 -15.78
CA LEU A 13 9.82 42.12 -15.48
C LEU A 13 10.25 41.92 -14.02
N SER A 14 11.07 42.82 -13.47
CA SER A 14 11.48 42.74 -12.06
C SER A 14 10.32 42.94 -11.10
N LEU A 15 9.39 43.86 -11.40
CA LEU A 15 8.16 44.04 -10.61
C LEU A 15 7.23 42.82 -10.68
N LEU A 16 7.10 42.18 -11.85
CA LEU A 16 6.34 40.93 -12.00
C LEU A 16 6.97 39.76 -11.23
N ILE A 17 8.31 39.66 -11.23
CA ILE A 17 9.02 38.65 -10.45
C ILE A 17 8.82 38.91 -8.95
N LEU A 18 8.94 40.17 -8.50
CA LEU A 18 8.76 40.53 -7.09
C LEU A 18 7.32 40.29 -6.63
N SER A 19 6.32 40.62 -7.45
CA SER A 19 4.91 40.34 -7.14
C SER A 19 4.63 38.83 -7.07
N TYR A 20 5.21 38.05 -7.98
CA TYR A 20 5.12 36.59 -7.91
C TYR A 20 5.77 36.03 -6.64
N LEU A 21 6.98 36.47 -6.31
CA LEU A 21 7.70 36.04 -5.10
C LEU A 21 6.95 36.41 -3.82
N THR A 22 6.35 37.59 -3.75
CA THR A 22 5.55 38.01 -2.59
C THR A 22 4.28 37.16 -2.45
N LEU A 23 3.59 36.84 -3.55
CA LEU A 23 2.44 35.92 -3.53
C LEU A 23 2.82 34.51 -3.06
N GLU A 24 3.97 33.97 -3.51
CA GLU A 24 4.50 32.68 -3.06
C GLU A 24 4.82 32.69 -1.56
N VAL A 25 5.47 33.74 -1.07
CA VAL A 25 5.77 33.90 0.37
C VAL A 25 4.49 34.01 1.19
N LEU A 26 3.51 34.80 0.75
CA LEU A 26 2.22 34.91 1.43
C LEU A 26 1.46 33.58 1.43
N GLY A 27 1.47 32.86 0.32
CA GLY A 27 0.88 31.52 0.23
C GLY A 27 1.56 30.52 1.16
N PHE A 28 2.90 30.56 1.24
CA PHE A 28 3.68 29.74 2.15
C PHE A 28 3.40 30.07 3.62
N LEU A 29 3.36 31.34 4.00
CA LEU A 29 3.03 31.79 5.36
C LEU A 29 1.59 31.41 5.72
N LYS A 30 0.64 31.59 4.80
CA LYS A 30 -0.74 31.15 5.01
C LYS A 30 -0.80 29.66 5.32
N LYS A 31 -0.19 28.83 4.48
CA LYS A 31 -0.23 27.36 4.60
C LYS A 31 0.57 26.83 5.79
N SER A 32 1.72 27.43 6.09
CA SER A 32 2.68 26.91 7.09
C SER A 32 2.59 27.61 8.43
N TRP A 33 1.82 28.69 8.55
CA TRP A 33 1.67 29.45 9.81
C TRP A 33 0.21 29.71 10.14
N TRP A 34 -0.52 30.41 9.26
CA TRP A 34 -1.88 30.86 9.56
C TRP A 34 -2.89 29.71 9.64
N ASP A 35 -2.95 28.87 8.61
CA ASP A 35 -3.90 27.76 8.52
C ASP A 35 -3.71 26.78 9.69
N PRO A 36 -2.48 26.39 10.08
CA PRO A 36 -2.28 25.56 11.26
C PRO A 36 -2.83 26.14 12.56
N ILE A 37 -2.59 27.42 12.83
CA ILE A 37 -3.10 28.10 14.03
C ILE A 37 -4.63 28.15 14.00
N ARG A 38 -5.21 28.54 12.85
CA ARG A 38 -6.66 28.64 12.69
C ARG A 38 -7.34 27.30 12.90
N ILE A 39 -6.83 26.23 12.30
CA ILE A 39 -7.38 24.88 12.40
C ILE A 39 -7.22 24.34 13.83
N THR A 40 -6.08 24.58 14.48
CA THR A 40 -5.87 24.18 15.88
C THR A 40 -6.95 24.78 16.77
N LYS A 41 -7.16 26.11 16.71
CA LYS A 41 -8.20 26.78 17.50
C LYS A 41 -9.62 26.28 17.19
N MET A 42 -9.91 26.03 15.91
CA MET A 42 -11.20 25.50 15.48
C MET A 42 -11.49 24.09 16.03
N MET A 43 -10.46 23.24 16.09
CA MET A 43 -10.58 21.88 16.65
C MET A 43 -10.65 21.91 18.18
N GLU A 44 -9.86 22.76 18.83
CA GLU A 44 -9.91 22.97 20.28
C GLU A 44 -11.30 23.44 20.75
N ALA A 45 -11.95 24.32 19.98
CA ALA A 45 -13.32 24.75 20.26
C ALA A 45 -14.36 23.62 20.18
N GLN A 46 -14.03 22.52 19.48
CA GLN A 46 -14.84 21.30 19.39
C GLN A 46 -14.38 20.22 20.39
N GLY A 47 -13.44 20.54 21.27
CA GLY A 47 -12.89 19.61 22.27
C GLY A 47 -11.80 18.67 21.75
N ILE A 48 -11.40 18.79 20.47
CA ILE A 48 -10.35 17.98 19.87
C ILE A 48 -8.99 18.67 20.07
N ARG A 49 -8.09 17.99 20.77
CA ARG A 49 -6.75 18.49 21.08
C ARG A 49 -5.66 17.61 20.47
N GLY A 50 -4.43 18.04 20.57
CA GLY A 50 -3.28 17.28 20.09
C GLY A 50 -1.95 17.98 20.37
N PRO A 51 -0.84 17.41 19.89
CA PRO A 51 0.47 18.05 19.99
C PRO A 51 0.44 19.44 19.34
N ALA A 52 1.09 20.40 19.98
CA ALA A 52 1.21 21.76 19.48
C ALA A 52 1.90 21.79 18.10
N TYR A 53 1.37 22.60 17.19
CA TYR A 53 1.97 22.81 15.88
C TYR A 53 3.34 23.50 16.01
N LYS A 54 4.42 22.86 15.51
CA LYS A 54 5.75 23.46 15.42
C LYS A 54 5.98 23.96 13.99
N PHE A 55 6.43 25.20 13.83
CA PHE A 55 6.54 25.81 12.51
C PHE A 55 7.35 24.95 11.52
N PHE A 56 6.76 24.87 10.34
CA PHE A 56 7.03 23.99 9.20
C PHE A 56 6.89 22.48 9.44
N HIS A 57 7.39 21.93 10.54
CA HIS A 57 7.47 20.47 10.74
C HIS A 57 6.25 19.84 11.41
N GLY A 58 5.35 20.64 12.00
CA GLY A 58 4.20 20.14 12.72
C GLY A 58 4.60 19.24 13.90
N SER A 59 3.97 18.07 14.00
CA SER A 59 4.29 17.03 14.98
C SER A 59 5.12 15.90 14.38
N THR A 60 5.55 16.01 13.12
CA THR A 60 6.29 14.95 12.41
C THR A 60 7.62 14.62 13.09
N ALA A 61 8.42 15.63 13.45
CA ALA A 61 9.72 15.40 14.08
C ALA A 61 9.61 14.66 15.42
N GLU A 62 8.56 14.96 16.19
CA GLU A 62 8.26 14.27 17.46
C GLU A 62 7.80 12.83 17.22
N ALA A 63 6.91 12.62 16.24
CA ALA A 63 6.49 11.27 15.84
C ALA A 63 7.67 10.42 15.38
N SER A 64 8.54 10.96 14.52
CA SER A 64 9.75 10.28 14.04
C SER A 64 10.68 9.90 15.17
N LYS A 65 10.90 10.81 16.13
CA LYS A 65 11.75 10.52 17.31
C LYS A 65 11.17 9.36 18.12
N LEU A 66 9.87 9.40 18.43
CA LEU A 66 9.20 8.33 19.18
C LEU A 66 9.26 6.99 18.45
N LEU A 67 9.13 6.99 17.11
CA LEU A 67 9.28 5.79 16.28
C LEU A 67 10.69 5.22 16.35
N VAL A 68 11.72 6.04 16.17
CA VAL A 68 13.13 5.61 16.26
C VAL A 68 13.46 5.05 17.65
N ASP A 69 13.06 5.77 18.70
CA ASP A 69 13.30 5.35 20.09
C ASP A 69 12.58 4.03 20.42
N SER A 70 11.37 3.84 19.87
CA SER A 70 10.62 2.59 20.01
C SER A 70 11.30 1.44 19.25
N MET A 71 11.71 1.65 18.00
CA MET A 71 12.35 0.63 17.17
C MET A 71 13.67 0.13 17.75
N ALA A 72 14.44 1.01 18.43
CA ALA A 72 15.71 0.66 19.05
C ALA A 72 15.60 -0.29 20.26
N LYS A 73 14.42 -0.44 20.86
CA LYS A 73 14.20 -1.28 22.04
C LYS A 73 13.61 -2.62 21.65
N SER A 74 14.18 -3.72 22.12
CA SER A 74 13.46 -5.00 22.11
C SER A 74 12.27 -4.94 23.06
N VAL A 75 11.19 -5.65 22.73
CA VAL A 75 10.01 -5.78 23.58
C VAL A 75 9.69 -7.25 23.67
N GLU A 76 9.27 -7.69 24.86
CA GLU A 76 8.68 -9.02 25.04
C GLU A 76 7.42 -9.16 24.19
N LEU A 77 7.06 -10.40 23.85
CA LEU A 77 5.86 -10.67 23.08
C LEU A 77 4.63 -10.20 23.88
N SER A 78 3.87 -9.27 23.30
CA SER A 78 2.68 -8.69 23.94
C SER A 78 1.58 -8.48 22.90
N HIS A 79 0.34 -8.72 23.31
CA HIS A 79 -0.84 -8.40 22.51
C HIS A 79 -1.07 -6.87 22.38
N ASP A 80 -0.58 -6.08 23.34
CA ASP A 80 -0.61 -4.61 23.25
C ASP A 80 0.58 -4.10 22.43
N ILE A 81 0.48 -4.25 21.10
CA ILE A 81 1.56 -3.91 20.18
C ILE A 81 1.57 -2.42 19.79
N LEU A 82 0.45 -1.70 20.00
CA LEU A 82 0.31 -0.30 19.59
C LEU A 82 1.41 0.64 20.13
N PRO A 83 1.84 0.55 21.41
CA PRO A 83 2.96 1.33 21.93
C PRO A 83 4.27 1.09 21.17
N LYS A 84 4.44 -0.11 20.59
CA LYS A 84 5.64 -0.47 19.82
C LYS A 84 5.56 0.01 18.38
N VAL A 85 4.45 -0.26 17.67
CA VAL A 85 4.32 0.05 16.23
C VAL A 85 3.95 1.49 15.92
N GLN A 86 3.13 2.12 16.78
CA GLN A 86 2.72 3.52 16.64
C GLN A 86 2.82 4.25 18.00
N PRO A 87 4.05 4.38 18.55
CA PRO A 87 4.29 4.96 19.87
C PRO A 87 3.74 6.38 20.01
N HIS A 88 3.82 7.18 18.95
CA HIS A 88 3.33 8.55 18.93
C HIS A 88 1.80 8.63 19.01
N ILE A 89 1.08 7.77 18.28
CA ILE A 89 -0.37 7.67 18.37
C ILE A 89 -0.78 7.20 19.76
N HIS A 90 -0.14 6.13 20.26
CA HIS A 90 -0.40 5.63 21.61
C HIS A 90 -0.20 6.70 22.69
N TYR A 91 0.93 7.41 22.63
CA TYR A 91 1.28 8.49 23.54
C TYR A 91 0.25 9.63 23.48
N TRP A 92 -0.09 10.12 22.28
CA TRP A 92 -1.02 11.23 22.15
C TRP A 92 -2.46 10.87 22.48
N ILE A 93 -2.92 9.65 22.19
CA ILE A 93 -4.26 9.20 22.59
C ILE A 93 -4.40 9.22 24.12
N LYS A 94 -3.36 8.78 24.84
CA LYS A 94 -3.34 8.83 26.32
C LYS A 94 -3.38 10.26 26.86
N GLN A 95 -2.78 11.22 26.17
CA GLN A 95 -2.69 12.62 26.61
C GLN A 95 -3.92 13.45 26.24
N TYR A 96 -4.48 13.25 25.04
CA TYR A 96 -5.46 14.15 24.45
C TYR A 96 -6.85 13.53 24.26
N GLY A 97 -6.97 12.20 24.38
CA GLY A 97 -8.20 11.45 24.14
C GLY A 97 -8.16 10.63 22.84
N ARG A 98 -9.26 9.93 22.54
CA ARG A 98 -9.33 8.99 21.41
C ARG A 98 -9.21 9.65 20.04
N ASN A 99 -9.62 10.91 19.92
CA ASN A 99 -9.49 11.68 18.68
C ASN A 99 -8.43 12.76 18.89
N VAL A 100 -7.43 12.78 18.01
CA VAL A 100 -6.25 13.64 18.18
C VAL A 100 -5.95 14.37 16.88
N LEU A 101 -5.80 15.70 16.96
CA LEU A 101 -5.29 16.50 15.86
C LEU A 101 -3.76 16.42 15.82
N THR A 102 -3.20 15.89 14.74
CA THR A 102 -1.76 15.79 14.49
C THR A 102 -1.38 16.54 13.22
N TRP A 103 -0.08 16.72 12.98
CA TRP A 103 0.44 17.53 11.88
C TRP A 103 1.56 16.81 11.14
N HIS A 104 1.35 16.55 9.84
CA HIS A 104 2.39 16.11 8.92
C HIS A 104 2.97 17.33 8.18
N GLY A 105 4.08 17.87 8.69
CA GLY A 105 4.49 19.21 8.31
C GLY A 105 3.35 20.21 8.55
N PRO A 106 2.98 21.07 7.58
CA PRO A 106 1.83 21.97 7.69
C PRO A 106 0.46 21.30 7.44
N ARG A 107 0.42 20.00 7.09
CA ARG A 107 -0.83 19.30 6.77
C ARG A 107 -1.50 18.77 8.04
N PRO A 108 -2.73 19.20 8.38
CA PRO A 108 -3.46 18.64 9.51
C PRO A 108 -3.86 17.18 9.22
N THR A 109 -3.78 16.33 10.23
CA THR A 109 -4.20 14.92 10.19
C THR A 109 -4.98 14.61 11.45
N LEU A 110 -6.27 14.31 11.30
CA LEU A 110 -7.12 13.90 12.42
C LEU A 110 -7.03 12.38 12.59
N VAL A 111 -6.55 11.94 13.75
CA VAL A 111 -6.55 10.53 14.17
C VAL A 111 -7.87 10.29 14.90
N ILE A 112 -8.60 9.26 14.50
CA ILE A 112 -9.94 8.94 15.03
C ILE A 112 -9.90 7.55 15.65
N GLY A 113 -10.20 7.48 16.95
CA GLY A 113 -10.17 6.24 17.73
C GLY A 113 -11.53 5.78 18.23
N GLU A 114 -12.61 6.49 17.86
CA GLU A 114 -13.99 6.15 18.21
C GLU A 114 -14.64 5.29 17.13
N ALA A 115 -15.17 4.14 17.52
CA ALA A 115 -15.68 3.14 16.58
C ALA A 115 -16.84 3.65 15.72
N GLU A 116 -17.76 4.45 16.28
CA GLU A 116 -18.89 5.01 15.54
C GLU A 116 -18.45 5.98 14.45
N LEU A 117 -17.45 6.83 14.73
CA LEU A 117 -16.89 7.75 13.74
C LEU A 117 -16.09 6.99 12.66
N VAL A 118 -15.31 5.98 13.05
CA VAL A 118 -14.63 5.10 12.09
C VAL A 118 -15.64 4.42 11.17
N LYS A 119 -16.75 3.93 11.72
CA LYS A 119 -17.83 3.29 10.96
C LYS A 119 -18.51 4.28 10.01
N GLU A 120 -18.76 5.51 10.43
CA GLU A 120 -19.33 6.56 9.57
C GLU A 120 -18.42 6.85 8.38
N ILE A 121 -17.12 7.06 8.63
CA ILE A 121 -16.12 7.35 7.59
C ILE A 121 -15.94 6.20 6.62
N LEU A 122 -15.88 4.95 7.11
CA LEU A 122 -15.66 3.77 6.28
C LEU A 122 -16.93 3.32 5.52
N ASN A 123 -18.12 3.73 5.97
CA ASN A 123 -19.40 3.48 5.29
C ASN A 123 -19.90 4.69 4.49
N ASP A 124 -19.00 5.57 4.06
CA ASP A 124 -19.33 6.78 3.31
C ASP A 124 -19.96 6.49 1.95
N LYS A 125 -21.30 6.48 1.93
CA LYS A 125 -22.07 6.27 0.69
C LYS A 125 -22.13 7.51 -0.20
N ASN A 126 -21.86 8.69 0.36
CA ASN A 126 -22.07 9.97 -0.29
C ASN A 126 -20.76 10.59 -0.83
N GLY A 127 -19.61 9.96 -0.54
CA GLY A 127 -18.30 10.46 -0.99
C GLY A 127 -17.83 11.70 -0.21
N VAL A 128 -18.32 11.90 1.01
CA VAL A 128 -17.95 13.01 1.91
C VAL A 128 -16.49 12.89 2.37
N TYR A 129 -15.96 11.67 2.48
CA TYR A 129 -14.61 11.35 2.92
C TYR A 129 -13.78 10.79 1.77
N PRO A 130 -13.42 11.61 0.77
CA PRO A 130 -12.62 11.15 -0.35
C PRO A 130 -11.22 10.76 0.15
N LYS A 131 -10.57 9.83 -0.58
CA LYS A 131 -9.16 9.50 -0.34
C LYS A 131 -8.32 10.79 -0.35
N GLY A 132 -7.44 10.93 0.65
CA GLY A 132 -6.49 12.03 0.74
C GLY A 132 -5.56 12.13 -0.47
N GLU A 133 -4.79 13.21 -0.57
CA GLU A 133 -3.75 13.31 -1.60
C GLU A 133 -2.63 12.32 -1.29
N THR A 134 -2.34 11.45 -2.25
CA THR A 134 -1.28 10.46 -2.13
C THR A 134 0.08 11.12 -2.38
N PRO A 135 1.06 10.98 -1.48
CA PRO A 135 2.43 11.42 -1.75
C PRO A 135 3.01 10.74 -3.01
N LYS A 136 3.81 11.48 -3.79
CA LYS A 136 4.38 10.99 -5.06
C LYS A 136 5.05 9.61 -4.95
N PHE A 137 5.76 9.35 -3.86
CA PHE A 137 6.46 8.08 -3.64
C PHE A 137 5.51 6.89 -3.49
N PHE A 138 4.34 7.06 -2.86
CA PHE A 138 3.31 6.01 -2.83
C PHE A 138 2.71 5.77 -4.21
N LYS A 139 2.57 6.83 -5.03
CA LYS A 139 2.14 6.68 -6.42
C LYS A 139 3.18 5.93 -7.26
N LYS A 140 4.48 6.12 -7.02
CA LYS A 140 5.51 5.30 -7.68
C LYS A 140 5.40 3.82 -7.31
N LEU A 141 5.11 3.52 -6.04
CA LEU A 141 4.99 2.14 -5.55
C LEU A 141 3.73 1.43 -6.06
N LEU A 142 2.57 2.07 -5.93
CA LEU A 142 1.27 1.44 -6.19
C LEU A 142 0.62 1.85 -7.51
N GLY A 143 1.19 2.82 -8.21
CA GLY A 143 0.57 3.38 -9.41
C GLY A 143 -0.71 4.17 -9.10
N ASP A 144 -1.52 4.36 -10.14
CA ASP A 144 -2.90 4.85 -10.07
C ASP A 144 -3.93 3.69 -10.16
N GLY A 145 -3.57 2.52 -9.61
CA GLY A 145 -4.43 1.33 -9.52
C GLY A 145 -5.52 1.45 -8.46
N VAL A 146 -6.30 0.40 -8.23
CA VAL A 146 -7.54 0.42 -7.41
C VAL A 146 -7.32 0.94 -5.99
N ALA A 147 -6.12 0.72 -5.42
CA ALA A 147 -5.75 1.24 -4.12
C ALA A 147 -5.67 2.78 -4.10
N MET A 148 -5.18 3.41 -5.17
CA MET A 148 -4.91 4.85 -5.25
C MET A 148 -5.96 5.64 -6.04
N ALA A 149 -6.60 5.02 -7.03
CA ALA A 149 -7.62 5.62 -7.88
C ALA A 149 -8.77 6.23 -7.05
N LYS A 150 -9.42 7.25 -7.64
CA LYS A 150 -10.54 7.99 -7.03
C LYS A 150 -11.71 8.12 -8.01
N GLY A 151 -12.90 8.44 -7.49
CA GLY A 151 -14.10 8.75 -8.27
C GLY A 151 -14.48 7.62 -9.24
N GLU A 152 -14.88 7.99 -10.46
CA GLU A 152 -15.32 7.05 -11.50
C GLU A 152 -14.22 6.07 -11.91
N LYS A 153 -12.96 6.52 -11.96
CA LYS A 153 -11.81 5.64 -12.25
C LYS A 153 -11.74 4.50 -11.23
N TRP A 154 -11.80 4.84 -9.94
CA TRP A 154 -11.85 3.83 -8.88
C TRP A 154 -13.03 2.88 -9.03
N ALA A 155 -14.24 3.40 -9.27
CA ALA A 155 -15.43 2.57 -9.41
C ALA A 155 -15.29 1.55 -10.55
N ARG A 156 -14.74 1.98 -11.70
CA ARG A 156 -14.46 1.10 -12.85
C ARG A 156 -13.40 0.04 -12.52
N HIS A 157 -12.25 0.47 -12.00
CA HIS A 157 -11.14 -0.42 -11.67
C HIS A 157 -11.56 -1.45 -10.59
N ARG A 158 -12.30 -1.01 -9.57
CA ARG A 158 -12.84 -1.88 -8.52
C ARG A 158 -13.82 -2.91 -9.07
N LYS A 159 -14.74 -2.50 -9.96
CA LYS A 159 -15.69 -3.40 -10.62
C LYS A 159 -14.99 -4.46 -11.47
N LEU A 160 -13.93 -4.08 -12.18
CA LEU A 160 -13.15 -4.99 -13.01
C LEU A 160 -12.36 -5.98 -12.15
N THR A 161 -11.53 -5.47 -11.26
CA THR A 161 -10.64 -6.29 -10.41
C THR A 161 -11.41 -7.23 -9.49
N ALA A 162 -12.60 -6.83 -8.99
CA ALA A 162 -13.45 -7.70 -8.18
C ALA A 162 -13.90 -8.98 -8.89
N GLN A 163 -13.93 -9.01 -10.23
CA GLN A 163 -14.30 -10.21 -10.99
C GLN A 163 -13.29 -11.34 -10.83
N ALA A 164 -12.01 -11.01 -10.63
CA ALA A 164 -10.92 -11.95 -10.39
C ALA A 164 -11.04 -12.65 -9.01
N PHE A 165 -11.83 -12.09 -8.10
CA PHE A 165 -12.00 -12.58 -6.72
C PHE A 165 -13.42 -13.11 -6.47
N ARG A 166 -14.15 -13.50 -7.52
CA ARG A 166 -15.43 -14.22 -7.38
C ARG A 166 -15.20 -15.64 -6.84
N ALA A 167 -16.24 -16.22 -6.25
CA ALA A 167 -16.18 -17.55 -5.64
C ALA A 167 -15.63 -18.63 -6.58
N ASP A 168 -16.03 -18.63 -7.86
CA ASP A 168 -15.55 -19.60 -8.84
C ASP A 168 -14.06 -19.44 -9.17
N CYS A 169 -13.59 -18.19 -9.29
CA CYS A 169 -12.18 -17.88 -9.48
C CYS A 169 -11.35 -18.31 -8.26
N LEU A 170 -11.82 -17.99 -7.05
CA LEU A 170 -11.17 -18.40 -5.80
C LEU A 170 -11.12 -19.93 -5.66
N LYS A 171 -12.18 -20.62 -6.06
CA LYS A 171 -12.23 -22.10 -6.09
C LYS A 171 -11.13 -22.67 -6.99
N GLY A 172 -10.90 -22.07 -8.16
CA GLY A 172 -9.83 -22.45 -9.07
C GLY A 172 -8.41 -22.23 -8.51
N MET A 173 -8.24 -21.27 -7.60
CA MET A 173 -6.93 -20.97 -6.99
C MET A 173 -6.50 -21.97 -5.93
N ILE A 174 -7.43 -22.67 -5.27
CA ILE A 174 -7.14 -23.56 -4.13
C ILE A 174 -6.10 -24.61 -4.49
N THR A 175 -6.24 -25.28 -5.65
CA THR A 175 -5.31 -26.31 -6.08
C THR A 175 -3.88 -25.76 -6.21
N GLY A 176 -3.73 -24.55 -6.74
CA GLY A 176 -2.42 -23.89 -6.87
C GLY A 176 -1.83 -23.48 -5.52
N ILE A 177 -2.66 -23.02 -4.59
CA ILE A 177 -2.26 -22.66 -3.22
C ILE A 177 -1.78 -23.90 -2.47
N VAL A 178 -2.55 -24.98 -2.50
CA VAL A 178 -2.20 -26.25 -1.83
C VAL A 178 -0.88 -26.79 -2.38
N ALA A 179 -0.71 -26.82 -3.71
CA ALA A 179 0.55 -27.27 -4.31
C ALA A 179 1.76 -26.41 -3.90
N ALA A 180 1.58 -25.09 -3.76
CA ALA A 180 2.64 -24.20 -3.30
C ALA A 180 3.00 -24.45 -1.82
N VAL A 181 1.99 -24.70 -0.97
CA VAL A 181 2.18 -25.04 0.45
C VAL A 181 2.86 -26.41 0.59
N GLU A 182 2.42 -27.43 -0.14
CA GLU A 182 3.03 -28.77 -0.10
C GLU A 182 4.50 -28.70 -0.53
N SER A 183 4.83 -27.90 -1.56
CA SER A 183 6.22 -27.73 -2.00
C SER A 183 7.14 -27.12 -0.94
N ILE A 184 6.65 -26.20 -0.11
CA ILE A 184 7.45 -25.63 0.98
C ILE A 184 7.56 -26.59 2.16
N LEU A 185 6.50 -27.32 2.48
CA LEU A 185 6.53 -28.35 3.53
C LEU A 185 7.51 -29.48 3.20
N THR A 186 7.55 -29.96 1.96
CA THR A 186 8.55 -30.96 1.54
C THR A 186 9.98 -30.47 1.74
N LYS A 187 10.25 -29.18 1.49
CA LYS A 187 11.58 -28.61 1.75
C LYS A 187 11.87 -28.53 3.25
N TRP A 188 10.87 -28.25 4.06
CA TRP A 188 11.03 -28.18 5.51
C TRP A 188 11.30 -29.56 6.14
N ASP A 189 10.73 -30.64 5.59
CA ASP A 189 11.03 -32.01 6.01
C ASP A 189 12.52 -32.36 5.85
N GLU A 190 13.21 -31.74 4.88
CA GLU A 190 14.65 -31.94 4.64
C GLU A 190 15.57 -31.16 5.60
N LEU A 191 15.01 -30.27 6.44
CA LEU A 191 15.81 -29.35 7.27
C LEU A 191 16.35 -29.96 8.56
N ASP A 192 15.94 -31.19 8.92
CA ASP A 192 16.46 -31.96 10.06
C ASP A 192 16.58 -31.14 11.37
N GLY A 193 15.49 -30.47 11.75
CA GLY A 193 15.40 -29.69 12.99
C GLY A 193 16.13 -28.34 12.98
N LYS A 194 16.62 -27.87 11.83
CA LYS A 194 17.20 -26.52 11.70
C LYS A 194 16.15 -25.43 11.86
N GLU A 195 16.57 -24.32 12.45
CA GLU A 195 15.77 -23.11 12.55
C GLU A 195 15.48 -22.50 11.17
N VAL A 196 14.26 -21.97 11.01
CA VAL A 196 13.77 -21.42 9.75
C VAL A 196 13.23 -20.02 9.98
N ASP A 197 13.60 -19.10 9.10
CA ASP A 197 12.98 -17.78 9.03
C ASP A 197 11.62 -17.89 8.32
N LEU A 198 10.55 -18.03 9.10
CA LEU A 198 9.19 -18.16 8.58
C LEU A 198 8.75 -16.96 7.73
N PHE A 199 9.23 -15.75 8.04
CA PHE A 199 8.87 -14.58 7.24
C PHE A 199 9.41 -14.70 5.83
N LYS A 200 10.69 -15.07 5.69
CA LYS A 200 11.31 -15.31 4.39
C LYS A 200 10.61 -16.42 3.61
N GLU A 201 10.30 -17.53 4.26
CA GLU A 201 9.61 -18.66 3.64
C GLU A 201 8.19 -18.30 3.19
N PHE A 202 7.42 -17.60 4.03
CA PHE A 202 6.08 -17.14 3.67
C PHE A 202 6.10 -16.04 2.61
N SER A 203 7.11 -15.17 2.57
CA SER A 203 7.28 -14.21 1.46
C SER A 203 7.46 -14.94 0.13
N ILE A 204 8.26 -16.02 0.08
CA ILE A 204 8.41 -16.84 -1.13
C ILE A 204 7.08 -17.53 -1.49
N LEU A 205 6.41 -18.14 -0.53
CA LEU A 205 5.13 -18.82 -0.72
C LEU A 205 4.07 -17.87 -1.30
N THR A 206 3.90 -16.71 -0.68
CA THR A 206 2.87 -15.75 -1.07
C THR A 206 3.18 -15.10 -2.42
N SER A 207 4.46 -14.87 -2.71
CA SER A 207 4.93 -14.43 -4.03
C SER A 207 4.59 -15.45 -5.13
N GLU A 208 4.82 -16.74 -4.88
CA GLU A 208 4.46 -17.81 -5.80
C GLU A 208 2.94 -17.90 -6.01
N VAL A 209 2.17 -17.83 -4.92
CA VAL A 209 0.71 -17.88 -4.97
C VAL A 209 0.14 -16.71 -5.77
N ILE A 210 0.56 -15.47 -5.52
CA ILE A 210 0.03 -14.31 -6.25
C ILE A 210 0.46 -14.33 -7.73
N SER A 211 1.71 -14.70 -8.03
CA SER A 211 2.19 -14.84 -9.42
C SER A 211 1.35 -15.85 -10.21
N LYS A 212 1.08 -17.03 -9.63
CA LYS A 212 0.28 -18.06 -10.30
C LYS A 212 -1.19 -17.69 -10.42
N SER A 213 -1.81 -17.26 -9.32
CA SER A 213 -3.27 -17.06 -9.24
C SER A 213 -3.75 -15.80 -9.94
N ALA A 214 -3.00 -14.69 -9.85
CA ALA A 214 -3.41 -13.42 -10.42
C ALA A 214 -2.80 -13.15 -11.81
N PHE A 215 -1.61 -13.69 -12.09
CA PHE A 215 -0.85 -13.36 -13.30
C PHE A 215 -0.55 -14.56 -14.20
N GLY A 216 -0.98 -15.77 -13.84
CA GLY A 216 -0.71 -17.00 -14.58
C GLY A 216 0.78 -17.19 -14.90
N SER A 217 1.65 -16.71 -14.01
CA SER A 217 3.11 -16.71 -14.10
C SER A 217 3.70 -17.53 -12.95
N SER A 218 4.93 -17.24 -12.56
CA SER A 218 5.65 -17.90 -11.46
C SER A 218 6.43 -16.88 -10.62
N TYR A 219 6.85 -17.28 -9.42
CA TYR A 219 7.75 -16.47 -8.60
C TYR A 219 9.02 -16.09 -9.35
N SER A 220 9.61 -17.02 -10.11
CA SER A 220 10.85 -16.76 -10.85
C SER A 220 10.69 -15.66 -11.90
N GLU A 221 9.55 -15.60 -12.57
CA GLU A 221 9.20 -14.52 -13.52
C GLU A 221 8.91 -13.19 -12.81
N GLY A 222 8.28 -13.24 -11.63
CA GLY A 222 7.97 -12.06 -10.81
C GLY A 222 9.12 -11.58 -9.92
N LYS A 223 10.22 -12.33 -9.79
CA LYS A 223 11.28 -12.09 -8.79
C LYS A 223 11.88 -10.68 -8.85
N ILE A 224 12.07 -10.16 -10.07
CA ILE A 224 12.55 -8.79 -10.27
C ILE A 224 11.53 -7.79 -9.74
N ILE A 225 10.24 -7.99 -10.05
CA ILE A 225 9.16 -7.11 -9.59
C ILE A 225 9.15 -7.05 -8.06
N PHE A 226 9.13 -8.20 -7.38
CA PHE A 226 9.12 -8.26 -5.92
C PHE A 226 10.33 -7.58 -5.29
N THR A 227 11.55 -7.91 -5.76
CA THR A 227 12.79 -7.30 -5.27
C THR A 227 12.78 -5.78 -5.41
N LYS A 228 12.26 -5.28 -6.54
CA LYS A 228 12.20 -3.84 -6.84
C LYS A 228 11.11 -3.14 -6.03
N ILE A 229 9.97 -3.79 -5.84
CA ILE A 229 8.90 -3.32 -4.96
C ILE A 229 9.41 -3.16 -3.52
N ASP A 230 10.19 -4.12 -3.00
CA ASP A 230 10.76 -4.05 -1.64
C ASP A 230 11.73 -2.86 -1.51
N GLN A 231 12.61 -2.67 -2.50
CA GLN A 231 13.52 -1.52 -2.55
C GLN A 231 12.75 -0.20 -2.55
N LEU A 232 11.68 -0.11 -3.34
CA LEU A 232 10.85 1.08 -3.42
C LEU A 232 10.05 1.31 -2.14
N ALA A 233 9.54 0.25 -1.51
CA ALA A 233 8.85 0.30 -0.22
C ALA A 233 9.78 0.84 0.89
N ALA A 234 11.05 0.45 0.91
CA ALA A 234 12.05 0.99 1.83
C ALA A 234 12.29 2.50 1.60
N ILE A 235 12.38 2.95 0.35
CA ILE A 235 12.49 4.37 0.01
C ILE A 235 11.24 5.14 0.47
N VAL A 236 10.05 4.58 0.23
CA VAL A 236 8.76 5.13 0.68
C VAL A 236 8.73 5.27 2.20
N ALA A 237 9.11 4.22 2.94
CA ALA A 237 9.14 4.22 4.40
C ALA A 237 10.07 5.33 4.94
N LYS A 238 11.29 5.41 4.43
CA LYS A 238 12.28 6.45 4.77
C LYS A 238 11.75 7.86 4.51
N ASN A 239 11.10 8.08 3.38
CA ASN A 239 10.63 9.42 2.97
C ASN A 239 9.28 9.81 3.58
N SER A 240 8.48 8.85 4.06
CA SER A 240 7.16 9.11 4.65
C SER A 240 7.20 10.05 5.87
N GLN A 241 8.32 10.05 6.59
CA GLN A 241 8.53 10.86 7.80
C GLN A 241 9.33 12.15 7.54
N THR A 242 9.71 12.44 6.29
CA THR A 242 10.49 13.62 5.95
C THR A 242 9.59 14.76 5.49
N VAL A 243 9.65 15.91 6.18
CA VAL A 243 8.96 17.14 5.76
C VAL A 243 9.93 17.99 4.95
N GLN A 244 9.69 18.14 3.65
CA GLN A 244 10.53 18.97 2.76
C GLN A 244 9.86 20.31 2.45
N LEU A 245 10.65 21.38 2.45
CA LEU A 245 10.19 22.71 2.04
C LEU A 245 9.66 22.69 0.60
N PRO A 246 8.43 23.18 0.33
CA PRO A 246 7.81 23.11 -0.99
C PRO A 246 8.67 23.69 -2.12
N PHE A 247 9.40 24.78 -1.85
CA PHE A 247 10.28 25.41 -2.84
C PHE A 247 11.55 24.60 -3.09
N LEU A 248 12.20 24.07 -2.05
CA LEU A 248 13.40 23.24 -2.18
C LEU A 248 13.12 21.96 -2.99
N ARG A 249 11.95 21.36 -2.80
CA ARG A 249 11.52 20.16 -3.54
C ARG A 249 11.37 20.40 -5.06
N LYS A 250 11.06 21.63 -5.48
CA LYS A 250 10.90 21.97 -6.91
C LYS A 250 12.24 22.00 -7.65
N PHE A 251 13.33 22.29 -6.94
CA PHE A 251 14.66 22.52 -7.52
C PHE A 251 15.70 21.45 -7.18
N MET A 252 15.45 20.61 -6.16
CA MET A 252 16.35 19.54 -5.77
C MET A 252 15.66 18.18 -5.88
N GLN A 253 15.89 17.47 -6.99
CA GLN A 253 15.69 16.03 -7.00
C GLN A 253 16.75 15.42 -6.09
N ASN A 254 16.32 14.76 -5.02
CA ASN A 254 17.27 14.07 -4.15
C ASN A 254 17.65 12.70 -4.76
N ARG A 255 18.69 12.05 -4.24
CA ARG A 255 19.14 10.73 -4.74
C ARG A 255 18.02 9.69 -4.71
N ASP A 256 17.16 9.74 -3.68
CA ASP A 256 16.02 8.83 -3.52
C ASP A 256 14.95 9.04 -4.63
N ASP A 257 14.74 10.27 -5.10
CA ASP A 257 13.81 10.59 -6.19
C ASP A 257 14.29 9.99 -7.52
N VAL A 258 15.58 10.09 -7.79
CA VAL A 258 16.21 9.52 -9.00
C VAL A 258 16.16 7.99 -8.94
N GLU A 259 16.60 7.40 -7.83
CA GLU A 259 16.64 5.95 -7.66
C GLU A 259 15.23 5.35 -7.68
N SER A 260 14.24 5.99 -7.03
CA SER A 260 12.85 5.51 -7.08
C SER A 260 12.25 5.57 -8.48
N SER A 261 12.61 6.56 -9.32
CA SER A 261 12.18 6.58 -10.73
C SER A 261 12.81 5.44 -11.53
N ARG A 262 14.09 5.14 -11.28
CA ARG A 262 14.79 4.04 -11.95
C ARG A 262 14.18 2.68 -11.57
N ILE A 263 13.89 2.48 -10.29
CA ILE A 263 13.23 1.27 -9.78
C ILE A 263 11.81 1.14 -10.35
N GLU A 264 11.06 2.24 -10.42
CA GLU A 264 9.72 2.26 -11.03
C GLU A 264 9.75 1.82 -12.49
N GLU A 265 10.74 2.26 -13.28
CA GLU A 265 10.91 1.82 -14.67
C GLU A 265 11.29 0.34 -14.75
N ASP A 266 12.20 -0.15 -13.90
CA ASP A 266 12.56 -1.57 -13.82
C ASP A 266 11.31 -2.45 -13.55
N ILE A 267 10.41 -2.00 -12.68
CA ILE A 267 9.12 -2.68 -12.39
C ILE A 267 8.20 -2.64 -13.61
N ARG A 268 8.05 -1.45 -14.22
CA ARG A 268 7.23 -1.23 -15.41
C ARG A 268 7.64 -2.18 -16.53
N GLU A 269 8.92 -2.22 -16.88
CA GLU A 269 9.45 -3.09 -17.93
C GLU A 269 9.21 -4.58 -17.63
N SER A 270 9.38 -4.98 -16.36
CA SER A 270 9.17 -6.37 -15.95
C SER A 270 7.71 -6.79 -16.08
N ILE A 271 6.77 -5.95 -15.66
CA ILE A 271 5.34 -6.18 -15.84
C ILE A 271 4.98 -6.21 -17.33
N PHE A 272 5.53 -5.26 -18.11
CA PHE A 272 5.28 -5.20 -19.55
C PHE A 272 5.74 -6.48 -20.28
N LYS A 273 6.86 -7.09 -19.86
CA LYS A 273 7.29 -8.40 -20.38
C LYS A 273 6.27 -9.52 -20.10
N ILE A 274 5.66 -9.52 -18.91
CA ILE A 274 4.60 -10.49 -18.56
C ILE A 274 3.36 -10.29 -19.45
N VAL A 275 2.93 -9.03 -19.62
CA VAL A 275 1.82 -8.67 -20.51
C VAL A 275 2.09 -9.15 -21.94
N LYS A 276 3.26 -8.79 -22.50
CA LYS A 276 3.64 -9.19 -23.87
C LYS A 276 3.68 -10.70 -24.05
N LYS A 277 4.25 -11.43 -23.08
CA LYS A 277 4.25 -12.90 -23.10
C LYS A 277 2.83 -13.46 -23.13
N ARG A 278 1.87 -12.84 -22.41
CA ARG A 278 0.46 -13.25 -22.45
C ARG A 278 -0.18 -12.98 -23.80
N GLU A 279 0.13 -11.86 -24.45
CA GLU A 279 -0.33 -11.55 -25.82
C GLU A 279 0.18 -12.59 -26.82
N GLU A 280 1.46 -12.93 -26.77
CA GLU A 280 2.08 -13.94 -27.65
C GLU A 280 1.43 -15.33 -27.47
N ARG A 281 1.09 -15.72 -26.23
CA ARG A 281 0.41 -17.00 -25.94
C ARG A 281 -1.00 -17.03 -26.54
N LYS A 282 -1.72 -15.91 -26.48
CA LYS A 282 -3.04 -15.78 -27.12
C LYS A 282 -2.94 -15.90 -28.65
N GLU A 283 -2.00 -15.19 -29.26
CA GLU A 283 -1.79 -15.22 -30.72
C GLU A 283 -1.46 -16.63 -31.23
N LYS A 284 -0.73 -17.42 -30.43
CA LYS A 284 -0.42 -18.83 -30.72
C LYS A 284 -1.58 -19.80 -30.44
N GLY A 285 -2.67 -19.33 -29.85
CA GLY A 285 -3.80 -20.18 -29.44
C GLY A 285 -3.50 -21.09 -28.24
N GLU A 286 -2.47 -20.78 -27.45
CA GLU A 286 -2.09 -21.56 -26.25
C GLU A 286 -3.00 -21.28 -25.04
N ILE A 287 -3.75 -20.18 -25.08
CA ILE A 287 -4.70 -19.77 -24.05
C ILE A 287 -5.95 -19.20 -24.72
N ASP A 288 -7.13 -19.48 -24.15
CA ASP A 288 -8.37 -18.87 -24.60
C ASP A 288 -8.43 -17.40 -24.14
N GLY A 289 -8.73 -16.49 -25.07
CA GLY A 289 -8.68 -15.05 -24.83
C GLY A 289 -7.36 -14.62 -24.17
N TYR A 290 -7.45 -13.96 -23.02
CA TYR A 290 -6.29 -13.63 -22.18
C TYR A 290 -6.26 -14.42 -20.87
N GLY A 291 -7.12 -15.43 -20.70
CA GLY A 291 -7.36 -16.13 -19.45
C GLY A 291 -8.31 -15.40 -18.50
N ASP A 292 -8.75 -16.11 -17.46
CA ASP A 292 -9.76 -15.64 -16.48
C ASP A 292 -9.14 -15.12 -15.17
N ASP A 293 -7.80 -15.08 -15.10
CA ASP A 293 -7.08 -14.48 -13.98
C ASP A 293 -7.14 -12.94 -14.01
N LEU A 294 -6.63 -12.30 -12.95
CA LEU A 294 -6.66 -10.83 -12.83
C LEU A 294 -6.02 -10.14 -14.05
N LEU A 295 -4.85 -10.62 -14.48
CA LEU A 295 -4.15 -10.06 -15.65
C LEU A 295 -4.97 -10.25 -16.92
N GLY A 296 -5.57 -11.42 -17.12
CA GLY A 296 -6.41 -11.73 -18.26
C GLY A 296 -7.64 -10.82 -18.35
N LEU A 297 -8.27 -10.53 -17.20
CA LEU A 297 -9.40 -9.59 -17.11
C LEU A 297 -8.97 -8.16 -17.44
N LEU A 298 -7.82 -7.71 -16.91
CA LEU A 298 -7.25 -6.38 -17.19
C LEU A 298 -6.92 -6.22 -18.67
N MET A 299 -6.27 -7.23 -19.27
CA MET A 299 -5.92 -7.23 -20.69
C MET A 299 -7.15 -7.29 -21.59
N SER A 300 -8.16 -8.09 -21.23
CA SER A 300 -9.43 -8.13 -21.96
C SER A 300 -10.08 -6.76 -21.98
N ALA A 301 -10.19 -6.10 -20.81
CA ALA A 301 -10.74 -4.75 -20.71
C ALA A 301 -9.89 -3.68 -21.43
N HIS A 302 -8.57 -3.86 -21.50
CA HIS A 302 -7.68 -2.99 -22.28
C HIS A 302 -7.91 -3.11 -23.79
N HIS A 303 -8.23 -4.30 -24.27
CA HIS A 303 -8.44 -4.59 -25.69
C HIS A 303 -9.89 -4.40 -26.17
N GLU A 304 -10.84 -4.08 -25.28
CA GLU A 304 -12.20 -3.70 -25.67
C GLU A 304 -12.20 -2.41 -26.52
N ILE A 305 -12.86 -2.46 -27.67
CA ILE A 305 -13.05 -1.34 -28.60
C ILE A 305 -14.30 -0.56 -28.16
N ASP A 306 -14.22 0.77 -28.09
CA ASP A 306 -15.35 1.69 -27.81
C ASP A 306 -16.02 1.61 -26.42
N LYS A 307 -15.29 1.95 -25.36
CA LYS A 307 -15.90 2.39 -24.09
C LYS A 307 -15.28 3.69 -23.59
N GLU A 308 -16.13 4.63 -23.18
CA GLU A 308 -15.69 5.80 -22.42
C GLU A 308 -14.94 5.35 -21.16
N GLY A 309 -13.71 5.86 -21.02
CA GLY A 309 -12.80 5.51 -19.93
C GLY A 309 -12.24 4.08 -20.00
N LYS A 310 -11.88 3.66 -21.21
CA LYS A 310 -11.04 2.50 -21.52
C LYS A 310 -9.88 2.32 -20.53
N ILE A 311 -9.65 1.08 -20.11
CA ILE A 311 -8.45 0.70 -19.33
C ILE A 311 -7.23 0.87 -20.23
N THR A 312 -6.30 1.73 -19.86
CA THR A 312 -5.05 1.94 -20.61
C THR A 312 -4.00 0.88 -20.24
N MET A 313 -2.95 0.74 -21.05
CA MET A 313 -1.82 -0.13 -20.68
C MET A 313 -1.15 0.34 -19.37
N GLU A 314 -1.16 1.65 -19.12
CA GLU A 314 -0.68 2.20 -17.85
C GLU A 314 -1.53 1.73 -16.68
N ASP A 315 -2.85 1.72 -16.84
CA ASP A 315 -3.76 1.20 -15.82
C ASP A 315 -3.52 -0.29 -15.57
N VAL A 316 -3.25 -1.09 -16.60
CA VAL A 316 -2.88 -2.52 -16.43
C VAL A 316 -1.60 -2.64 -15.60
N ILE A 317 -0.57 -1.85 -15.89
CA ILE A 317 0.71 -1.88 -15.15
C ILE A 317 0.51 -1.43 -13.71
N ASP A 318 -0.24 -0.36 -13.48
CA ASP A 318 -0.52 0.18 -12.15
C ASP A 318 -1.36 -0.76 -11.28
N GLU A 319 -2.32 -1.47 -11.87
CA GLU A 319 -3.03 -2.55 -11.18
C GLU A 319 -2.09 -3.71 -10.86
N CYS A 320 -1.25 -4.15 -11.81
CA CYS A 320 -0.24 -5.18 -11.53
C CYS A 320 0.65 -4.78 -10.34
N LYS A 321 1.16 -3.55 -10.29
CA LYS A 321 1.95 -3.02 -9.15
C LYS A 321 1.18 -3.13 -7.83
N THR A 322 -0.08 -2.71 -7.84
CA THR A 322 -0.96 -2.77 -6.66
C THR A 322 -1.11 -4.21 -6.15
N PHE A 323 -1.36 -5.18 -7.03
CA PHE A 323 -1.62 -6.57 -6.62
C PHE A 323 -0.36 -7.35 -6.28
N TYR A 324 0.77 -7.10 -6.97
CA TYR A 324 2.06 -7.69 -6.57
C TYR A 324 2.47 -7.24 -5.16
N PHE A 325 2.40 -5.93 -4.87
CA PHE A 325 2.71 -5.43 -3.53
C PHE A 325 1.70 -5.91 -2.48
N GLY A 326 0.40 -5.80 -2.78
CA GLY A 326 -0.66 -6.15 -1.84
C GLY A 326 -0.70 -7.63 -1.48
N GLY A 327 -0.49 -8.53 -2.46
CA GLY A 327 -0.65 -9.97 -2.29
C GLY A 327 0.48 -10.67 -1.54
N GLN A 328 1.72 -10.18 -1.66
CA GLN A 328 2.89 -10.79 -1.01
C GLN A 328 3.01 -10.37 0.45
N GLU A 329 3.41 -9.12 0.69
CA GLU A 329 3.94 -8.67 1.99
C GLU A 329 2.89 -8.75 3.10
N THR A 330 1.63 -8.44 2.79
CA THR A 330 0.55 -8.47 3.78
C THR A 330 0.24 -9.89 4.24
N THR A 331 0.15 -10.83 3.30
CA THR A 331 -0.15 -12.24 3.57
C THR A 331 1.04 -12.90 4.28
N ALA A 332 2.28 -12.62 3.85
CA ALA A 332 3.48 -13.16 4.47
C ALA A 332 3.62 -12.70 5.93
N SER A 333 3.38 -11.40 6.18
CA SER A 333 3.37 -10.83 7.53
C SER A 333 2.28 -11.48 8.40
N MET A 334 1.07 -11.62 7.86
CA MET A 334 -0.05 -12.27 8.57
C MET A 334 0.29 -13.71 8.96
N LEU A 335 0.77 -14.54 8.01
CA LEU A 335 1.14 -15.93 8.28
C LEU A 335 2.28 -16.05 9.30
N SER A 336 3.25 -15.15 9.25
CA SER A 336 4.36 -15.10 10.20
C SER A 336 3.88 -14.81 11.62
N TRP A 337 3.05 -13.78 11.80
CA TRP A 337 2.48 -13.44 13.09
C TRP A 337 1.55 -14.53 13.61
N THR A 338 0.71 -15.11 12.75
CA THR A 338 -0.15 -16.25 13.11
C THR A 338 0.67 -17.43 13.60
N SER A 339 1.75 -17.78 12.89
CA SER A 339 2.62 -18.90 13.28
C SER A 339 3.32 -18.64 14.61
N LEU A 340 3.84 -17.42 14.82
CA LEU A 340 4.45 -17.00 16.08
C LEU A 340 3.46 -17.08 17.25
N LEU A 341 2.24 -16.59 17.04
CA LEU A 341 1.20 -16.59 18.08
C LEU A 341 0.72 -18.00 18.40
N LEU A 342 0.54 -18.87 17.40
CA LEU A 342 0.18 -20.28 17.63
C LEU A 342 1.30 -21.02 18.34
N ALA A 343 2.56 -20.80 17.98
CA ALA A 343 3.72 -21.41 18.65
C ALA A 343 3.84 -20.96 20.13
N SER A 344 3.41 -19.73 20.43
CA SER A 344 3.42 -19.19 21.80
C SER A 344 2.16 -19.52 22.62
N ASN A 345 1.13 -20.12 21.99
CA ASN A 345 -0.16 -20.41 22.60
C ASN A 345 -0.63 -21.82 22.20
N GLU A 346 -0.04 -22.84 22.83
CA GLU A 346 -0.26 -24.26 22.48
C GLU A 346 -1.73 -24.68 22.53
N ASP A 347 -2.53 -24.16 23.47
CA ASP A 347 -3.97 -24.43 23.55
C ASP A 347 -4.71 -24.03 22.26
N TRP A 348 -4.35 -22.89 21.67
CA TRP A 348 -4.94 -22.41 20.41
C TRP A 348 -4.40 -23.19 19.22
N GLN A 349 -3.12 -23.56 19.24
CA GLN A 349 -2.53 -24.43 18.22
C GLN A 349 -3.25 -25.78 18.18
N GLU A 350 -3.51 -26.42 19.32
CA GLU A 350 -4.17 -27.72 19.36
C GLU A 350 -5.64 -27.64 18.96
N ARG A 351 -6.36 -26.57 19.34
CA ARG A 351 -7.72 -26.32 18.87
C ARG A 351 -7.78 -26.16 17.35
N ALA A 352 -6.87 -25.37 16.77
CA ALA A 352 -6.79 -25.19 15.33
C ALA A 352 -6.47 -26.51 14.61
N ARG A 353 -5.51 -27.29 15.12
CA ARG A 353 -5.16 -28.62 14.60
C ARG A 353 -6.35 -29.57 14.63
N LYS A 354 -7.05 -29.65 15.77
CA LYS A 354 -8.25 -30.48 15.93
C LYS A 354 -9.36 -30.08 14.96
N GLU A 355 -9.64 -28.78 14.82
CA GLU A 355 -10.67 -28.28 13.89
C GLU A 355 -10.35 -28.67 12.44
N VAL A 356 -9.09 -28.54 12.02
CA VAL A 356 -8.64 -28.95 10.67
C VAL A 356 -8.75 -30.46 10.50
N MET A 357 -8.34 -31.26 11.50
CA MET A 357 -8.41 -32.72 11.43
C MET A 357 -9.85 -33.24 11.40
N GLU A 358 -10.76 -32.65 12.18
CA GLU A 358 -12.19 -33.00 12.15
C GLU A 358 -12.86 -32.63 10.82
N THR A 359 -12.43 -31.53 10.21
CA THR A 359 -13.01 -31.03 8.95
C THR A 359 -12.50 -31.79 7.73
N PHE A 360 -11.20 -32.09 7.70
CA PHE A 360 -10.54 -32.65 6.52
C PHE A 360 -10.05 -34.08 6.69
N GLY A 361 -10.07 -34.66 7.89
CA GLY A 361 -9.66 -36.06 8.10
C GLY A 361 -8.21 -36.36 7.70
N GLY A 362 -7.32 -35.36 7.73
CA GLY A 362 -5.90 -35.50 7.38
C GLY A 362 -5.58 -35.45 5.89
N ARG A 363 -6.57 -35.27 4.99
CA ARG A 363 -6.29 -34.97 3.57
C ARG A 363 -6.08 -33.48 3.32
N SER A 364 -5.32 -33.15 2.28
CA SER A 364 -5.22 -31.78 1.79
C SER A 364 -6.60 -31.25 1.33
N PRO A 365 -6.90 -29.95 1.54
CA PRO A 365 -8.10 -29.32 1.00
C PRO A 365 -8.10 -29.34 -0.53
N THR A 366 -9.28 -29.37 -1.13
CA THR A 366 -9.49 -29.31 -2.58
C THR A 366 -10.38 -28.12 -2.94
N SER A 367 -10.52 -27.86 -4.25
CA SER A 367 -11.42 -26.81 -4.74
C SER A 367 -12.88 -27.03 -4.30
N GLU A 368 -13.30 -28.26 -4.03
CA GLU A 368 -14.66 -28.57 -3.56
C GLU A 368 -14.90 -28.17 -2.10
N ASP A 369 -13.84 -27.90 -1.33
CA ASP A 369 -13.91 -27.65 0.10
C ASP A 369 -14.08 -26.17 0.48
N THR A 370 -14.37 -25.27 -0.46
CA THR A 370 -14.54 -23.83 -0.19
C THR A 370 -15.50 -23.56 0.98
N ALA A 371 -16.63 -24.30 1.02
CA ALA A 371 -17.60 -24.21 2.09
C ALA A 371 -17.03 -24.70 3.43
N SER A 372 -16.25 -25.78 3.43
CA SER A 372 -15.59 -26.32 4.63
C SER A 372 -14.51 -25.38 5.16
N ILE A 373 -13.67 -24.83 4.28
CA ILE A 373 -12.65 -23.82 4.61
C ILE A 373 -13.30 -22.60 5.27
N SER A 374 -14.43 -22.11 4.74
CA SER A 374 -15.12 -20.94 5.29
C SER A 374 -15.67 -21.13 6.72
N LYS A 375 -15.82 -22.40 7.15
CA LYS A 375 -16.34 -22.80 8.46
C LYS A 375 -15.26 -22.96 9.52
N LEU A 376 -13.97 -22.95 9.17
CA LEU A 376 -12.87 -22.97 10.14
C LEU A 376 -12.92 -21.68 10.97
N LYS A 377 -13.40 -21.75 12.20
CA LYS A 377 -13.62 -20.56 13.03
C LYS A 377 -12.37 -20.18 13.80
N THR A 378 -11.61 -21.18 14.25
CA THR A 378 -10.41 -20.99 15.07
C THR A 378 -9.22 -20.56 14.21
N VAL A 379 -9.17 -21.03 12.97
CA VAL A 379 -8.14 -20.63 12.01
C VAL A 379 -8.42 -19.23 11.43
N ARG A 380 -9.68 -18.79 11.43
CA ARG A 380 -10.12 -17.54 10.75
C ARG A 380 -10.27 -16.33 11.67
N ASN A 381 -10.67 -16.52 12.92
CA ASN A 381 -10.88 -15.46 13.92
C ASN A 381 -10.00 -15.73 15.13
#